data_AF-A0ABD2SRA5-F1
#
_entry.id   AF-A0ABD2SRA5-F1
#
_cell.length_a   1.000
_cell.length_b   1.000
_cell.length_c   1.000
_cell.angle_alpha   90.00
_cell.angle_beta   90.00
_cell.angle_gamma   90.00
#
_symmetry.space_group_name_H-M   'P 1'
#
loop_
_entity.id
_entity.type
_entity.pdbx_description
1 polymer ?
#
loop_
_entity_poly.entity_id
_entity_poly.type
_entity_poly.pdbx_seq_one_letter_code
_entity_poly.pdbx_strand_id
1 'polypeptide(L)'
;MATDFKFIPLIDVSPLLEKWDHPNIAQDEGVAQVVKQLDQACRDAGFFYVKGHGIPVSLMKDIKNIAREYFHQPYEEKIEIKLSAETGYRGYQRIGENITKGKPDIHEAIDCYREVKRGMYGGLGDVMQGSNIWPSNPPNFKQLMEEYIDRCTDLSRKIMRGIALALGGSADEMEGEIGGDPFWVFRIIGYPAASISNGHDKAHDDVGWAIDISQPG
;
A
#
# COMPACT_ATOMS: atom_id res chain seq x y z
N MET A 1 -15.47 17.77 -13.13
CA MET A 1 -16.33 16.73 -13.73
C MET A 1 -15.43 15.56 -14.04
N ALA A 2 -15.64 14.40 -13.41
CA ALA A 2 -14.88 13.21 -13.78
C ALA A 2 -15.31 12.81 -15.20
N THR A 3 -14.36 12.81 -16.12
CA THR A 3 -14.54 12.24 -17.45
C THR A 3 -14.80 10.74 -17.33
N ASP A 4 -15.75 10.24 -18.10
CA ASP A 4 -16.10 8.82 -18.19
C ASP A 4 -14.95 8.08 -18.89
N PHE A 5 -13.95 7.61 -18.14
CA PHE A 5 -12.80 6.89 -18.71
C PHE A 5 -13.16 5.42 -18.93
N LYS A 6 -12.90 4.90 -20.13
CA LYS A 6 -13.32 3.55 -20.54
C LYS A 6 -12.44 2.43 -19.98
N PHE A 7 -11.20 2.75 -19.62
CA PHE A 7 -10.21 1.81 -19.10
C PHE A 7 -9.26 2.52 -18.14
N ILE A 8 -8.81 1.80 -17.12
CA ILE A 8 -7.82 2.29 -16.17
C ILE A 8 -6.46 2.32 -16.88
N PRO A 9 -5.74 3.46 -16.92
CA PRO A 9 -4.43 3.53 -17.57
C PRO A 9 -3.43 2.54 -16.98
N LEU A 10 -2.65 1.87 -17.83
CA LEU A 10 -1.52 1.03 -17.43
C LEU A 10 -0.22 1.70 -17.90
N ILE A 11 0.60 2.14 -16.96
CA ILE A 11 1.81 2.93 -17.22
C ILE A 11 3.05 2.06 -16.96
N ASP A 12 3.96 2.03 -17.93
CA ASP A 12 5.29 1.46 -17.73
C ASP A 12 6.19 2.50 -17.05
N VAL A 13 6.56 2.27 -15.78
CA VAL A 13 7.39 3.22 -15.04
C VAL A 13 8.88 2.92 -15.16
N SER A 14 9.29 1.86 -15.86
CA SER A 14 10.70 1.46 -15.96
C SER A 14 11.64 2.61 -16.38
N PRO A 15 11.32 3.43 -17.41
CA PRO A 15 12.20 4.55 -17.81
C PRO A 15 12.41 5.58 -16.69
N LEU A 16 11.38 5.85 -15.89
CA LEU A 16 11.46 6.74 -14.73
C LEU A 16 12.34 6.14 -13.64
N LEU A 17 12.20 4.84 -13.37
CA LEU A 17 12.97 4.15 -12.33
C LEU A 17 14.45 3.99 -12.71
N GLU A 18 14.77 3.76 -13.98
CA GLU A 18 16.14 3.61 -14.47
C GLU A 18 16.95 4.92 -14.42
N LYS A 19 16.27 6.06 -14.44
CA LYS A 19 16.87 7.40 -14.48
C LYS A 19 16.59 8.22 -13.21
N TRP A 20 16.06 7.59 -12.16
CA TRP A 20 15.49 8.28 -11.01
C TRP A 20 16.46 9.26 -10.32
N ASP A 21 17.75 8.95 -10.32
CA ASP A 21 18.86 9.70 -9.73
C ASP A 21 19.67 10.52 -10.75
N HIS A 22 19.26 10.52 -12.02
CA HIS A 22 19.99 11.21 -13.08
C HIS A 22 19.79 12.73 -12.99
N PRO A 23 20.85 13.57 -13.01
CA PRO A 23 20.73 15.02 -12.82
C PRO A 23 19.91 15.73 -13.90
N ASN A 24 19.83 15.13 -15.10
CA ASN A 24 19.03 15.64 -16.22
C ASN A 24 17.82 14.76 -16.52
N ILE A 25 17.22 14.14 -15.50
CA ILE A 25 16.06 13.24 -15.65
C ILE A 25 14.93 13.86 -16.50
N ALA A 26 14.69 15.17 -16.38
CA ALA A 26 13.66 15.88 -17.13
C ALA A 26 13.94 16.02 -18.64
N GLN A 27 15.18 15.81 -19.08
CA GLN A 27 15.59 15.87 -20.50
C GLN A 27 15.54 14.51 -21.19
N ASP A 28 15.33 13.43 -20.45
CA ASP A 28 15.24 12.08 -21.01
C ASP A 28 13.86 11.87 -21.69
N GLU A 29 13.88 11.45 -22.96
CA GLU A 29 12.66 11.26 -23.75
C GLU A 29 11.74 10.17 -23.17
N GLY A 30 12.34 9.10 -22.62
CA GLY A 30 11.61 8.00 -22.00
C GLY A 30 10.91 8.47 -20.72
N VAL A 31 11.61 9.23 -19.87
CA VAL A 31 11.02 9.86 -18.69
C VAL A 31 9.91 10.82 -19.10
N ALA A 32 10.13 11.71 -20.07
CA ALA A 32 9.14 12.68 -20.51
C ALA A 32 7.83 12.01 -20.96
N GLN A 33 7.93 10.85 -21.62
CA GLN A 33 6.79 10.06 -22.03
C GLN A 33 6.05 9.41 -20.85
N VAL A 34 6.77 8.97 -19.81
CA VAL A 34 6.15 8.48 -18.56
C VAL A 34 5.46 9.61 -17.81
N VAL A 35 6.12 10.76 -17.66
CA VAL A 35 5.58 11.97 -17.01
C VAL A 35 4.27 12.42 -17.66
N LYS A 36 4.23 12.44 -19.00
CA LYS A 36 3.00 12.77 -19.75
C LYS A 36 1.86 11.79 -19.48
N GLN A 37 2.16 10.49 -19.35
CA GLN A 37 1.15 9.48 -19.01
C GLN A 37 0.65 9.63 -17.58
N LEU A 38 1.54 9.95 -16.63
CA LEU A 38 1.18 10.23 -15.24
C LEU A 38 0.26 11.46 -15.15
N ASP A 39 0.60 12.56 -15.82
CA ASP A 39 -0.25 13.77 -15.87
C ASP A 39 -1.66 13.43 -16.38
N GLN A 40 -1.75 12.76 -17.54
CA GLN A 40 -3.02 12.40 -18.15
C GLN A 40 -3.85 11.48 -17.25
N ALA A 41 -3.24 10.44 -16.67
CA ALA A 41 -3.93 9.50 -15.81
C ALA A 41 -4.45 10.16 -14.52
N CYS A 42 -3.66 11.06 -13.92
CA CYS A 42 -4.06 11.83 -12.75
C CYS A 42 -5.22 12.78 -13.07
N ARG A 43 -5.24 13.43 -14.24
CA ARG A 43 -6.31 14.36 -14.65
C ARG A 43 -7.61 13.67 -15.02
N ASP A 44 -7.53 12.55 -15.74
CA ASP A 44 -8.70 11.93 -16.35
C ASP A 44 -9.39 10.92 -15.45
N ALA A 45 -8.59 10.06 -14.81
CA ALA A 45 -9.08 8.93 -14.02
C ALA A 45 -8.85 9.14 -12.51
N GLY A 46 -7.76 9.80 -12.14
CA GLY A 46 -7.32 9.94 -10.75
C GLY A 46 -6.64 8.69 -10.19
N PHE A 47 -6.44 7.65 -11.01
CA PHE A 47 -5.73 6.43 -10.65
C PHE A 47 -5.23 5.69 -11.90
N PHE A 48 -4.24 4.82 -11.72
CA PHE A 48 -3.59 4.07 -12.78
C PHE A 48 -2.95 2.78 -12.23
N TYR A 49 -2.77 1.79 -13.11
CA TYR A 49 -1.91 0.65 -12.86
C TYR A 49 -0.48 0.96 -13.29
N VAL A 50 0.49 0.37 -12.59
CA VAL A 50 1.91 0.44 -12.97
C VAL A 50 2.42 -0.94 -13.36
N LYS A 51 3.26 -0.99 -14.39
CA LYS A 51 4.13 -2.14 -14.71
C LYS A 51 5.58 -1.65 -14.77
N GLY A 52 6.53 -2.58 -14.73
CA GLY A 52 7.94 -2.21 -14.69
C GLY A 52 8.38 -1.61 -13.35
N HIS A 53 7.62 -1.88 -12.29
CA HIS A 53 7.83 -1.31 -10.94
C HIS A 53 9.00 -1.95 -10.16
N GLY A 54 9.67 -2.96 -10.71
CA GLY A 54 10.85 -3.60 -10.09
C GLY A 54 10.59 -4.52 -8.88
N ILE A 55 9.40 -4.49 -8.27
CA ILE A 55 9.02 -5.43 -7.21
C ILE A 55 9.02 -6.88 -7.73
N PRO A 56 9.78 -7.81 -7.12
CA PRO A 56 9.87 -9.18 -7.60
C PRO A 56 8.53 -9.93 -7.55
N VAL A 57 8.22 -10.66 -8.61
CA VAL A 57 7.01 -11.51 -8.68
C VAL A 57 7.03 -12.61 -7.61
N SER A 58 8.22 -13.13 -7.26
CA SER A 58 8.39 -14.09 -6.16
C SER A 58 7.95 -13.49 -4.83
N LEU A 59 8.39 -12.27 -4.50
CA LEU A 59 8.01 -11.59 -3.27
C LEU A 59 6.49 -11.39 -3.19
N MET A 60 5.85 -10.92 -4.26
CA MET A 60 4.39 -10.77 -4.31
C MET A 60 3.65 -12.10 -4.09
N LYS A 61 4.19 -13.20 -4.64
CA LYS A 61 3.64 -14.55 -4.43
C LYS A 61 3.83 -15.02 -2.99
N ASP A 62 4.98 -14.78 -2.39
CA ASP A 62 5.31 -15.19 -1.03
C ASP A 62 4.43 -14.44 -0.02
N ILE A 63 4.23 -13.14 -0.21
CA ILE A 63 3.29 -12.31 0.57
C ILE A 63 1.86 -12.85 0.46
N LYS A 64 1.40 -13.19 -0.76
CA LYS A 64 0.07 -13.77 -0.94
C LYS A 64 -0.09 -15.07 -0.16
N ASN A 65 0.92 -15.94 -0.23
CA ASN A 65 0.86 -17.24 0.41
C ASN A 65 0.90 -17.12 1.93
N ILE A 66 1.78 -16.29 2.46
CA ILE A 66 1.95 -16.15 3.91
C ILE A 66 0.76 -15.42 4.56
N ALA A 67 0.18 -14.43 3.88
CA ALA A 67 -1.05 -13.79 4.32
C ALA A 67 -2.23 -14.78 4.30
N ARG A 68 -2.34 -15.61 3.26
CA ARG A 68 -3.33 -16.70 3.21
C ARG A 68 -3.13 -17.67 4.38
N GLU A 69 -1.91 -18.11 4.63
CA GLU A 69 -1.60 -19.03 5.73
C GLU A 69 -2.01 -18.45 7.09
N TYR A 70 -1.73 -17.18 7.35
CA TYR A 70 -2.19 -16.49 8.56
C TYR A 70 -3.72 -16.47 8.67
N PHE A 71 -4.45 -16.05 7.63
CA PHE A 71 -5.91 -15.95 7.71
C PHE A 71 -6.62 -17.31 7.85
N HIS A 72 -5.98 -18.41 7.43
CA HIS A 72 -6.48 -19.77 7.61
C HIS A 72 -6.28 -20.32 9.04
N GLN A 73 -5.55 -19.60 9.91
CA GLN A 73 -5.37 -20.03 11.29
C GLN A 73 -6.67 -19.93 12.11
N PRO A 74 -6.77 -20.71 13.21
CA PRO A 74 -7.84 -20.52 14.19
C PRO A 74 -7.93 -19.07 14.67
N TYR A 75 -9.14 -18.64 15.02
CA TYR A 75 -9.38 -17.28 15.47
C TYR A 75 -8.54 -16.91 16.70
N GLU A 76 -8.30 -17.87 17.58
CA GLU A 76 -7.50 -17.73 18.80
C GLU A 76 -6.05 -17.36 18.49
N GLU A 77 -5.48 -17.85 17.39
CA GLU A 77 -4.12 -17.48 16.96
C GLU A 77 -4.13 -16.08 16.32
N LYS A 78 -5.17 -15.75 15.54
CA LYS A 78 -5.26 -14.45 14.86
C LYS A 78 -5.42 -13.29 15.83
N ILE A 79 -6.19 -13.50 16.92
CA ILE A 79 -6.50 -12.46 17.90
C ILE A 79 -5.34 -12.12 18.84
N GLU A 80 -4.25 -12.88 18.83
CA GLU A 80 -3.03 -12.57 19.61
C GLU A 80 -2.43 -11.21 19.26
N ILE A 81 -2.64 -10.75 18.02
CA ILE A 81 -2.20 -9.43 17.56
C ILE A 81 -3.35 -8.44 17.44
N LYS A 82 -4.41 -8.56 18.25
CA LYS A 82 -5.63 -7.74 18.16
C LYS A 82 -5.34 -6.24 18.10
N LEU A 83 -6.05 -5.57 17.20
CA LEU A 83 -6.08 -4.12 17.11
C LEU A 83 -6.81 -3.48 18.29
N SER A 84 -6.14 -2.53 18.96
CA SER A 84 -6.71 -1.76 20.06
C SER A 84 -6.05 -0.38 20.21
N ALA A 85 -6.54 0.43 21.14
CA ALA A 85 -5.92 1.72 21.45
C ALA A 85 -4.51 1.54 22.04
N GLU A 86 -4.29 0.48 22.81
CA GLU A 86 -3.01 0.14 23.43
C GLU A 86 -1.95 -0.29 22.40
N THR A 87 -2.38 -0.80 21.24
CA THR A 87 -1.50 -1.17 20.12
C THR A 87 -1.25 -0.01 19.15
N GLY A 88 -1.75 1.19 19.46
CA GLY A 88 -1.74 2.33 18.54
C GLY A 88 -2.57 2.06 17.28
N TYR A 89 -3.67 1.32 17.42
CA TYR A 89 -4.57 0.88 16.35
C TYR A 89 -3.90 0.05 15.26
N ARG A 90 -2.92 -0.78 15.64
CA ARG A 90 -2.22 -1.72 14.76
C ARG A 90 -2.58 -3.16 15.10
N GLY A 91 -2.53 -4.02 14.11
CA GLY A 91 -2.78 -5.45 14.26
C GLY A 91 -4.11 -5.93 13.67
N TYR A 92 -4.58 -7.07 14.14
CA TYR A 92 -5.70 -7.82 13.57
C TYR A 92 -7.07 -7.22 13.89
N GLN A 93 -7.90 -7.11 12.85
CA GLN A 93 -9.30 -6.74 12.89
C GLN A 93 -10.16 -7.92 12.43
N ARG A 94 -11.21 -8.21 13.20
CA ARG A 94 -12.13 -9.30 12.89
C ARG A 94 -13.13 -8.89 11.81
N ILE A 95 -13.64 -9.88 11.10
CA ILE A 95 -14.81 -9.75 10.22
C ILE A 95 -15.94 -8.99 10.91
N GLY A 96 -16.45 -7.96 10.23
CA GLY A 96 -17.55 -7.12 10.69
C GLY A 96 -17.17 -5.98 11.65
N GLU A 97 -15.89 -5.82 12.01
CA GLU A 97 -15.45 -4.68 12.84
C GLU A 97 -15.35 -3.38 12.02
N ASN A 98 -15.00 -3.47 10.73
CA ASN A 98 -15.06 -2.32 9.83
C ASN A 98 -16.49 -2.09 9.35
N ILE A 99 -16.97 -0.84 9.46
CA ILE A 99 -18.29 -0.43 9.01
C ILE A 99 -18.15 0.54 7.84
N THR A 100 -18.37 0.07 6.63
CA THR A 100 -18.37 0.92 5.44
C THR A 100 -19.80 1.31 5.08
N LYS A 101 -20.09 2.62 5.02
CA LYS A 101 -21.42 3.18 4.71
C LYS A 101 -22.55 2.58 5.58
N GLY A 102 -22.27 2.34 6.85
CA GLY A 102 -23.24 1.79 7.81
C GLY A 102 -23.48 0.28 7.70
N LYS A 103 -22.70 -0.45 6.89
CA LYS A 103 -22.76 -1.92 6.80
C LYS A 103 -21.46 -2.53 7.29
N PRO A 104 -21.50 -3.57 8.14
CA PRO A 104 -20.31 -4.34 8.49
C PRO A 104 -19.70 -4.96 7.25
N ASP A 105 -18.39 -4.79 7.11
CA ASP A 105 -17.64 -5.38 6.01
C ASP A 105 -17.42 -6.88 6.25
N ILE A 106 -17.47 -7.65 5.17
CA ILE A 106 -17.20 -9.08 5.16
C ILE A 106 -15.72 -9.36 4.88
N HIS A 107 -14.83 -8.74 5.66
CA HIS A 107 -13.38 -9.00 5.59
C HIS A 107 -12.74 -8.91 6.98
N GLU A 108 -11.66 -9.67 7.16
CA GLU A 108 -10.71 -9.50 8.25
C GLU A 108 -9.46 -8.77 7.74
N ALA A 109 -8.73 -8.09 8.62
CA ALA A 109 -7.56 -7.32 8.21
C ALA A 109 -6.43 -7.31 9.23
N ILE A 110 -5.22 -7.00 8.77
CA ILE A 110 -4.10 -6.57 9.63
C ILE A 110 -3.74 -5.14 9.22
N ASP A 111 -3.78 -4.23 10.19
CA ASP A 111 -3.39 -2.84 10.00
C ASP A 111 -1.97 -2.60 10.50
N CYS A 112 -1.16 -1.99 9.63
CA CYS A 112 0.20 -1.60 9.90
C CYS A 112 0.36 -0.13 9.53
N TYR A 113 1.10 0.61 10.35
CA TYR A 113 1.41 2.00 10.10
C TYR A 113 2.91 2.22 10.19
N ARG A 114 3.37 3.28 9.54
CA ARG A 114 4.67 3.85 9.80
C ARG A 114 4.89 3.98 11.31
N GLU A 115 6.07 3.55 11.77
CA GLU A 115 6.44 3.68 13.18
C GLU A 115 6.57 5.17 13.53
N VAL A 116 5.75 5.61 14.48
CA VAL A 116 5.78 6.99 14.96
C VAL A 116 6.63 7.04 16.21
N LYS A 117 7.77 7.74 16.11
CA LYS A 117 8.63 8.02 17.27
C LYS A 117 8.03 9.14 18.10
N ARG A 118 8.33 9.13 19.40
CA ARG A 118 7.88 10.19 20.31
C ARG A 118 8.34 11.56 19.83
N GLY A 119 7.38 12.48 19.72
CA GLY A 119 7.62 13.86 19.27
C GLY A 119 7.58 14.08 17.76
N MET A 120 7.43 13.03 16.94
CA MET A 120 7.46 13.14 15.47
C MET A 120 6.31 13.99 14.90
N TYR A 121 5.11 13.90 15.50
CA TYR A 121 3.92 14.68 15.09
C TYR A 121 3.33 15.49 16.24
N GLY A 122 4.17 15.92 17.20
CA GLY A 122 3.71 16.56 18.43
C GLY A 122 2.75 15.68 19.24
N GLY A 123 1.90 16.30 20.06
CA GLY A 123 0.96 15.56 20.93
C GLY A 123 -0.13 14.80 20.18
N LEU A 124 -0.43 15.15 18.92
CA LEU A 124 -1.35 14.40 18.07
C LEU A 124 -0.76 13.03 17.66
N GLY A 125 0.57 12.92 17.58
CA GLY A 125 1.25 11.68 17.29
C GLY A 125 1.28 10.68 18.44
N ASP A 126 0.96 11.11 19.67
CA ASP A 126 1.08 10.27 20.87
C ASP A 126 0.21 9.01 20.80
N VAL A 127 -1.00 9.12 20.24
CA VAL A 127 -1.92 7.98 20.08
C VAL A 127 -1.48 7.00 18.99
N MET A 128 -0.60 7.42 18.08
CA MET A 128 -0.07 6.61 16.99
C MET A 128 1.34 6.10 17.29
N GLN A 129 1.92 6.43 18.45
CA GLN A 129 3.24 5.92 18.83
C GLN A 129 3.23 4.39 18.93
N GLY A 130 4.37 3.80 18.57
CA GLY A 130 4.58 2.36 18.71
C GLY A 130 5.01 1.67 17.42
N SER A 131 5.30 0.38 17.58
CA SER A 131 5.72 -0.53 16.52
C SER A 131 4.56 -1.35 15.99
N ASN A 132 4.70 -1.84 14.76
CA ASN A 132 3.75 -2.81 14.21
C ASN A 132 3.82 -4.12 15.00
N ILE A 133 2.64 -4.71 15.21
CA ILE A 133 2.50 -6.01 15.85
C ILE A 133 2.38 -7.05 14.76
N TRP A 134 3.34 -7.97 14.74
CA TRP A 134 3.45 -9.00 13.72
C TRP A 134 3.11 -10.37 14.30
N PRO A 135 2.42 -11.22 13.54
CA PRO A 135 2.18 -12.59 13.98
C PRO A 135 3.50 -13.37 14.01
N SER A 136 3.67 -14.21 15.03
CA SER A 136 4.82 -15.13 15.14
C SER A 136 4.66 -16.37 14.26
N ASN A 137 3.42 -16.69 13.91
CA ASN A 137 3.03 -17.78 13.03
C ASN A 137 2.11 -17.22 11.93
N PRO A 138 2.38 -17.44 10.63
CA PRO A 138 3.51 -18.17 10.07
C PRO A 138 4.86 -17.47 10.26
N PRO A 139 5.98 -18.23 10.32
CA PRO A 139 7.31 -17.64 10.42
C PRO A 139 7.63 -16.77 9.19
N ASN A 140 8.48 -15.76 9.37
CA ASN A 140 8.86 -14.78 8.34
C ASN A 140 7.77 -13.79 7.91
N PHE A 141 6.59 -13.78 8.53
CA PHE A 141 5.51 -12.83 8.21
C PHE A 141 6.00 -11.39 8.26
N LYS A 142 6.61 -11.00 9.38
CA LYS A 142 7.22 -9.68 9.57
C LYS A 142 8.20 -9.34 8.44
N GLN A 143 9.17 -10.22 8.20
CA GLN A 143 10.26 -9.96 7.25
C GLN A 143 9.73 -9.72 5.82
N LEU A 144 8.78 -10.55 5.36
CA LEU A 144 8.22 -10.41 4.02
C LEU A 144 7.38 -9.13 3.89
N MET A 145 6.61 -8.78 4.91
CA MET A 145 5.81 -7.56 4.90
C MET A 145 6.68 -6.30 4.94
N GLU A 146 7.72 -6.28 5.78
CA GLU A 146 8.67 -5.15 5.84
C GLU A 146 9.43 -4.99 4.52
N GLU A 147 9.92 -6.08 3.90
CA GLU A 147 10.57 -6.00 2.59
C GLU A 147 9.62 -5.42 1.52
N TYR A 148 8.34 -5.80 1.56
CA TYR A 148 7.34 -5.27 0.62
C TYR A 148 7.05 -3.79 0.84
N ILE A 149 6.85 -3.39 2.10
CA ILE A 149 6.60 -2.01 2.49
C ILE A 149 7.76 -1.12 2.05
N ASP A 150 9.00 -1.54 2.28
CA ASP A 150 10.19 -0.80 1.87
C ASP A 150 10.25 -0.59 0.36
N ARG A 151 10.00 -1.66 -0.42
CA ARG A 151 9.97 -1.59 -1.88
C ARG A 151 8.84 -0.71 -2.41
N CYS A 152 7.66 -0.77 -1.80
CA CYS A 152 6.54 0.08 -2.19
C CYS A 152 6.78 1.55 -1.83
N THR A 153 7.43 1.81 -0.70
CA THR A 153 7.78 3.16 -0.26
C THR A 153 8.85 3.78 -1.16
N ASP A 154 9.85 3.01 -1.58
CA ASP A 154 10.83 3.46 -2.57
C ASP A 154 10.20 3.71 -3.94
N LEU A 155 9.32 2.80 -4.39
CA LEU A 155 8.59 2.95 -5.64
C LEU A 155 7.71 4.21 -5.64
N SER A 156 6.97 4.46 -4.56
CA SER A 156 6.08 5.61 -4.47
C SER A 156 6.85 6.92 -4.51
N ARG A 157 7.99 7.02 -3.83
CA ARG A 157 8.90 8.18 -3.93
C ARG A 157 9.31 8.43 -5.38
N LYS A 158 9.72 7.40 -6.12
CA LYS A 158 10.10 7.55 -7.54
C LYS A 158 8.93 7.97 -8.43
N ILE A 159 7.73 7.44 -8.20
CA ILE A 159 6.52 7.89 -8.91
C ILE A 159 6.20 9.35 -8.57
N MET A 160 6.34 9.76 -7.31
CA MET A 160 6.11 11.14 -6.88
C MET A 160 7.08 12.13 -7.54
N ARG A 161 8.35 11.74 -7.79
CA ARG A 161 9.27 12.54 -8.63
C ARG A 161 8.71 12.74 -10.04
N GLY A 162 8.14 11.70 -10.65
CA GLY A 162 7.46 11.78 -11.95
C GLY A 162 6.23 12.69 -11.92
N ILE A 163 5.44 12.65 -10.84
CA ILE A 163 4.29 13.55 -10.64
C ILE A 163 4.76 14.99 -10.45
N ALA A 164 5.85 15.25 -9.72
CA ALA A 164 6.42 16.58 -9.56
C ALA A 164 6.83 17.20 -10.91
N LEU A 165 7.47 16.40 -11.78
CA LEU A 165 7.78 16.80 -13.15
C LEU A 165 6.52 17.08 -13.97
N ALA A 166 5.46 16.27 -13.83
CA ALA A 166 4.18 16.48 -14.51
C ALA A 166 3.51 17.80 -14.11
N LEU A 167 3.68 18.21 -12.86
CA LEU A 167 3.21 19.50 -12.34
C LEU A 167 4.07 20.70 -12.78
N GLY A 168 5.16 20.47 -13.51
CA GLY A 168 6.09 21.49 -13.96
C GLY A 168 7.14 21.90 -12.91
N GLY A 169 7.23 21.16 -11.80
CA GLY A 169 8.24 21.34 -10.76
C GLY A 169 9.54 20.58 -11.05
N SER A 170 10.46 20.63 -10.09
CA SER A 170 11.67 19.80 -10.14
C SER A 170 11.37 18.34 -9.75
N ALA A 171 12.23 17.39 -10.13
CA ALA A 171 12.05 15.99 -9.71
C ALA A 171 12.15 15.84 -8.18
N ASP A 172 12.92 16.71 -7.52
CA ASP A 172 13.13 16.69 -6.08
C ASP A 172 12.13 17.57 -5.31
N GLU A 173 11.16 18.20 -5.99
CA GLU A 173 10.22 19.16 -5.40
C GLU A 173 9.45 18.58 -4.21
N MET A 174 9.14 17.28 -4.27
CA MET A 174 8.38 16.55 -3.26
C MET A 174 9.27 15.76 -2.29
N GLU A 175 10.60 15.92 -2.36
CA GLU A 175 11.54 15.25 -1.46
C GLU A 175 11.74 16.08 -0.16
N GLY A 176 12.64 15.64 0.71
CA GLY A 176 12.99 16.37 1.93
C GLY A 176 11.84 16.42 2.94
N GLU A 177 11.51 17.61 3.45
CA GLU A 177 10.49 17.80 4.49
C GLU A 177 9.06 17.54 3.98
N ILE A 178 8.83 17.60 2.68
CA ILE A 178 7.51 17.36 2.08
C ILE A 178 7.25 15.87 1.96
N GLY A 179 8.18 15.12 1.37
CA GLY A 179 7.96 13.71 1.11
C GLY A 179 9.18 12.81 1.04
N GLY A 180 10.30 13.27 1.60
CA GLY A 180 11.44 12.42 1.87
C GLY A 180 11.16 11.36 2.94
N ASP A 181 10.16 11.58 3.79
CA ASP A 181 9.80 10.68 4.89
C ASP A 181 8.27 10.51 5.07
N PRO A 182 7.56 9.91 4.09
CA PRO A 182 6.10 9.88 4.03
C PRO A 182 5.47 9.06 5.15
N PHE A 183 4.29 9.46 5.63
CA PHE A 183 3.48 8.59 6.47
C PHE A 183 2.76 7.53 5.62
N TRP A 184 3.02 6.25 5.87
CA TRP A 184 2.37 5.15 5.18
C TRP A 184 1.46 4.34 6.08
N VAL A 185 0.41 3.80 5.47
CA VAL A 185 -0.54 2.86 6.04
C VAL A 185 -0.53 1.62 5.15
N PHE A 186 -0.28 0.46 5.73
CA PHE A 186 -0.33 -0.81 5.03
C PHE A 186 -1.43 -1.67 5.64
N ARG A 187 -2.34 -2.13 4.79
CA ARG A 187 -3.47 -2.98 5.19
C ARG A 187 -3.45 -4.27 4.40
N ILE A 188 -3.47 -5.38 5.12
CA ILE A 188 -3.59 -6.74 4.55
C ILE A 188 -5.03 -7.19 4.81
N ILE A 189 -5.76 -7.63 3.78
CA ILE A 189 -7.19 -7.94 3.87
C ILE A 189 -7.44 -9.38 3.44
N GLY A 190 -8.06 -10.16 4.32
CA GLY A 190 -8.58 -11.49 4.05
C GLY A 190 -10.09 -11.42 3.77
N TYR A 191 -10.49 -11.91 2.60
CA TYR A 191 -11.89 -12.08 2.23
C TYR A 191 -12.27 -13.55 2.43
N PRO A 192 -13.06 -13.88 3.46
CA PRO A 192 -13.57 -15.22 3.64
C PRO A 192 -14.44 -15.59 2.44
N ALA A 193 -14.34 -16.84 2.00
CA ALA A 193 -15.15 -17.35 0.93
C ALA A 193 -16.63 -17.23 1.31
N ALA A 194 -17.42 -16.54 0.49
CA ALA A 194 -18.87 -16.52 0.69
C ALA A 194 -19.38 -17.97 0.65
N SER A 195 -20.22 -18.36 1.61
CA SER A 195 -20.94 -19.62 1.55
C SER A 195 -21.94 -19.57 0.38
N ILE A 196 -21.48 -19.90 -0.83
CA ILE A 196 -22.36 -20.01 -1.99
C ILE A 196 -23.23 -21.25 -1.76
N SER A 197 -24.49 -21.04 -1.42
CA SER A 197 -25.49 -22.08 -1.17
C SER A 197 -26.04 -22.74 -2.43
N ASN A 198 -25.32 -22.69 -3.55
CA ASN A 198 -25.68 -23.40 -4.78
C ASN A 198 -24.42 -24.04 -5.37
N GLY A 199 -24.37 -25.37 -5.32
CA GLY A 199 -23.20 -26.17 -5.65
C GLY A 199 -22.62 -25.89 -7.03
N HIS A 200 -21.35 -26.28 -7.17
CA HIS A 200 -20.47 -26.12 -8.33
C HIS A 200 -19.63 -24.83 -8.37
N ASP A 201 -19.01 -24.45 -7.25
CA ASP A 201 -17.62 -23.98 -7.22
C ASP A 201 -17.10 -24.03 -5.79
N LYS A 202 -15.85 -24.48 -5.58
CA LYS A 202 -15.24 -24.39 -4.25
C LYS A 202 -15.03 -22.91 -3.94
N ALA A 203 -15.74 -22.41 -2.94
CA ALA A 203 -15.51 -21.07 -2.43
C ALA A 203 -14.06 -21.01 -1.91
N HIS A 204 -13.25 -20.10 -2.46
CA HIS A 204 -11.86 -19.90 -2.06
C HIS A 204 -11.74 -18.57 -1.32
N ASP A 205 -11.08 -18.58 -0.17
CA ASP A 205 -10.68 -17.35 0.52
C ASP A 205 -9.72 -16.58 -0.39
N ASP A 206 -10.01 -15.30 -0.61
CA ASP A 206 -9.12 -14.41 -1.34
C ASP A 206 -8.39 -13.49 -0.38
N VAL A 207 -7.19 -13.08 -0.76
CA VAL A 207 -6.37 -12.19 0.03
C VAL A 207 -5.90 -11.05 -0.85
N GLY A 208 -6.14 -9.83 -0.40
CA GLY A 208 -5.64 -8.61 -0.98
C GLY A 208 -4.78 -7.85 0.03
N TRP A 209 -4.02 -6.88 -0.45
CA TRP A 209 -3.34 -5.91 0.40
C TRP A 209 -3.22 -4.59 -0.36
N ALA A 210 -3.15 -3.50 0.39
CA ALA A 210 -2.95 -2.18 -0.15
C ALA A 210 -2.00 -1.41 0.78
N ILE A 211 -1.14 -0.60 0.18
CA ILE A 211 -0.36 0.40 0.89
C ILE A 211 -0.83 1.77 0.41
N ASP A 212 -1.25 2.59 1.37
CA ASP A 212 -1.51 4.01 1.16
C ASP A 212 -0.31 4.79 1.69
N ILE A 213 0.19 5.73 0.90
CA ILE A 213 1.37 6.52 1.23
C ILE A 213 0.96 7.98 1.15
N SER A 214 0.79 8.57 2.32
CA SER A 214 0.36 9.95 2.50
C SER A 214 1.56 10.84 2.83
N GLN A 215 1.59 12.01 2.23
CA GLN A 215 2.52 13.06 2.61
C GLN A 215 1.86 13.98 3.63
N PRO A 216 2.55 14.36 4.72
CA PRO A 216 2.07 15.43 5.57
C PRO A 216 2.00 16.72 4.73
N GLY A 217 0.82 17.36 4.73
CA GLY A 217 0.57 18.64 4.06
C GLY A 217 0.96 19.85 4.90
#